data_AF-A0AAW2Q222-F1
#
_entry.id   AF-A0AAW2Q222-F1
#
_cell.length_a   1.000
_cell.length_b   1.000
_cell.length_c   1.000
_cell.angle_alpha   90.00
_cell.angle_beta   90.00
_cell.angle_gamma   90.00
#
_symmetry.space_group_name_H-M   'P 1'
#
loop_
_entity.id
_entity.type
_entity.pdbx_description
1 polymer ?
#
loop_
_entity_poly.entity_id
_entity_poly.type
_entity_poly.pdbx_seq_one_letter_code
_entity_poly.pdbx_strand_id
1 'polypeptide(L)'
;MQLARNRNDQGEVSPTEAFLQTIGERFNGLALRTEHVYVVVIDNGVFQLTLSNPGGIIRGIQYNGIENLLELHNKDLNGGIEGTSLRVIVENEEQVELSFIRTWDPSVQGVQAPLSIDRRFVMLRGSPGFYSYAIFEHSEDFPGFNLNTTRIAFMLRKDKFHYMAIADDRQRYMPLPDDRLPGRGQQLAYPEAVLLVDPVEPEFKGEVDDKYQYSCENKDNQVHGWICLDPPVGFWQITPSNEFRNGGPFKQDLTSHVNPTTLADTDDAFSLWSDAKEQMKKEVESWPYSFVASDDFANSNQRGAVRVKNACI
;
A
#
# COMPACT_ATOMS: atom_id res chain seq x y z
N MET A 1 -45.19 -3.51 1.10
CA MET A 1 -46.04 -3.65 -0.12
C MET A 1 -45.73 -5.02 -0.73
N GLN A 2 -46.71 -5.74 -1.27
CA GLN A 2 -46.59 -7.18 -1.53
C GLN A 2 -46.90 -7.51 -2.99
N LEU A 3 -46.02 -8.28 -3.63
CA LEU A 3 -46.26 -8.95 -4.93
C LEU A 3 -45.72 -10.39 -4.86
N ALA A 4 -46.25 -11.27 -5.71
CA ALA A 4 -46.17 -12.72 -5.53
C ALA A 4 -45.12 -13.42 -6.42
N ARG A 5 -44.83 -14.67 -6.07
CA ARG A 5 -43.86 -15.56 -6.74
C ARG A 5 -44.32 -15.94 -8.16
N ASN A 6 -43.36 -16.30 -9.00
CA ASN A 6 -43.48 -17.51 -9.81
C ASN A 6 -42.22 -18.40 -9.61
N ARG A 7 -42.21 -19.65 -10.08
CA ARG A 7 -41.22 -20.66 -9.67
C ARG A 7 -40.61 -21.43 -10.84
N ASN A 8 -39.36 -21.86 -10.63
CA ASN A 8 -38.61 -22.87 -11.38
C ASN A 8 -38.27 -22.55 -12.86
N ASP A 9 -36.99 -22.30 -13.10
CA ASP A 9 -36.19 -23.20 -13.93
C ASP A 9 -34.94 -23.60 -13.13
N GLN A 10 -34.32 -24.74 -13.45
CA GLN A 10 -33.14 -25.25 -12.72
C GLN A 10 -31.85 -25.05 -13.51
N GLY A 11 -30.92 -24.29 -12.93
CA GLY A 11 -29.49 -24.36 -13.19
C GLY A 11 -28.76 -24.52 -11.87
N GLU A 12 -27.71 -25.33 -11.82
CA GLU A 12 -26.86 -25.44 -10.63
C GLU A 12 -26.03 -24.16 -10.48
N VAL A 13 -26.45 -23.29 -9.55
CA VAL A 13 -25.71 -22.11 -9.13
C VAL A 13 -24.39 -22.57 -8.50
N SER A 14 -23.27 -22.01 -8.94
CA SER A 14 -21.96 -22.42 -8.42
C SER A 14 -21.84 -22.11 -6.92
N PRO A 15 -21.01 -22.84 -6.14
CA PRO A 15 -20.79 -22.53 -4.72
C PRO A 15 -20.35 -21.08 -4.49
N THR A 16 -19.62 -20.52 -5.45
CA THR A 16 -19.18 -19.11 -5.48
C THR A 16 -20.35 -18.13 -5.62
N GLU A 17 -21.31 -18.40 -6.52
CA GLU A 17 -22.47 -17.52 -6.72
C GLU A 17 -23.50 -17.63 -5.58
N ALA A 18 -23.66 -18.82 -4.99
CA ALA A 18 -24.54 -19.02 -3.85
C ALA A 18 -24.06 -18.27 -2.60
N PHE A 19 -22.74 -18.05 -2.46
CA PHE A 19 -22.12 -17.27 -1.40
C PHE A 19 -22.38 -15.75 -1.56
N LEU A 20 -22.39 -15.25 -2.80
CA LEU A 20 -22.39 -13.81 -3.12
C LEU A 20 -23.72 -13.06 -2.91
N GLN A 21 -24.80 -13.72 -2.47
CA GLN A 21 -26.10 -13.06 -2.19
C GLN A 21 -26.39 -12.83 -0.69
N THR A 22 -25.45 -13.12 0.22
CA THR A 22 -25.71 -13.07 1.68
C THR A 22 -24.79 -12.11 2.45
N ILE A 23 -24.26 -11.07 1.80
CA ILE A 23 -23.39 -10.06 2.43
C ILE A 23 -24.13 -8.72 2.47
N GLY A 24 -24.79 -8.42 3.59
CA GLY A 24 -25.69 -7.26 3.64
C GLY A 24 -26.46 -6.97 4.92
N GLU A 25 -25.98 -7.33 6.12
CA GLU A 25 -26.34 -6.67 7.40
C GLU A 25 -25.53 -7.25 8.58
N ARG A 26 -25.11 -6.40 9.51
CA ARG A 26 -24.17 -6.64 10.64
C ARG A 26 -22.70 -6.76 10.16
N PHE A 27 -21.71 -6.20 10.85
CA PHE A 27 -21.67 -5.73 12.25
C PHE A 27 -21.46 -4.21 12.40
N ASN A 28 -21.61 -3.70 13.63
CA ASN A 28 -21.37 -2.28 13.95
C ASN A 28 -19.86 -2.00 14.08
N GLY A 29 -19.21 -1.69 12.95
CA GLY A 29 -17.83 -1.18 12.89
C GLY A 29 -16.83 -1.99 12.07
N LEU A 30 -17.25 -3.08 11.42
CA LEU A 30 -16.47 -3.75 10.38
C LEU A 30 -17.41 -4.48 9.42
N ALA A 31 -17.21 -4.29 8.12
CA ALA A 31 -18.02 -4.86 7.05
C ALA A 31 -17.17 -5.14 5.80
N LEU A 32 -17.28 -6.36 5.28
CA LEU A 32 -16.90 -6.71 3.91
C LEU A 32 -18.11 -6.47 2.99
N ARG A 33 -17.89 -5.97 1.76
CA ARG A 33 -18.96 -5.70 0.78
C ARG A 33 -18.51 -6.03 -0.64
N THR A 34 -19.43 -6.52 -1.48
CA THR A 34 -19.21 -6.75 -2.93
C THR A 34 -20.17 -5.88 -3.74
N GLU A 35 -19.80 -4.63 -3.95
CA GLU A 35 -20.69 -3.61 -4.54
C GLU A 35 -20.94 -3.82 -6.04
N HIS A 36 -19.94 -4.33 -6.75
CA HIS A 36 -20.05 -4.84 -8.12
C HIS A 36 -19.23 -6.12 -8.27
N VAL A 37 -19.52 -6.94 -9.28
CA VAL A 37 -18.80 -8.20 -9.57
C VAL A 37 -17.27 -8.01 -9.61
N TYR A 38 -16.81 -6.83 -10.04
CA TYR A 38 -15.40 -6.50 -10.26
C TYR A 38 -14.69 -5.79 -9.09
N VAL A 39 -15.36 -5.58 -7.94
CA VAL A 39 -14.73 -4.96 -6.75
C VAL A 39 -15.14 -5.64 -5.44
N VAL A 40 -14.26 -5.53 -4.45
CA VAL A 40 -14.54 -5.86 -3.05
C VAL A 40 -14.10 -4.70 -2.17
N VAL A 41 -14.91 -4.36 -1.17
CA VAL A 41 -14.72 -3.21 -0.29
C VAL A 41 -14.64 -3.70 1.15
N ILE A 42 -13.63 -3.26 1.89
CA ILE A 42 -13.54 -3.44 3.34
C ILE A 42 -13.74 -2.08 4.00
N ASP A 43 -14.67 -1.99 4.95
CA ASP A 43 -15.11 -0.76 5.59
C ASP A 43 -15.22 -0.96 7.10
N ASN A 44 -14.48 -0.18 7.89
CA ASN A 44 -14.53 -0.23 9.35
C ASN A 44 -15.15 1.03 10.01
N GLY A 45 -15.84 1.87 9.22
CA GLY A 45 -16.46 3.11 9.68
C GLY A 45 -15.49 4.26 10.00
N VAL A 46 -14.18 4.01 9.99
CA VAL A 46 -13.11 5.02 10.12
C VAL A 46 -12.35 5.16 8.80
N PHE A 47 -12.09 4.03 8.14
CA PHE A 47 -11.30 3.89 6.93
C PHE A 47 -11.95 2.85 6.02
N GLN A 48 -11.88 3.06 4.71
CA GLN A 48 -12.40 2.11 3.71
C GLN A 48 -11.37 1.84 2.61
N LEU A 49 -11.23 0.56 2.26
CA LEU A 49 -10.32 0.04 1.24
C LEU A 49 -11.11 -0.66 0.12
N THR A 50 -10.96 -0.18 -1.11
CA THR A 50 -11.60 -0.75 -2.30
C THR A 50 -10.57 -1.42 -3.19
N LEU A 51 -10.78 -2.70 -3.49
CA LEU A 51 -9.89 -3.59 -4.24
C LEU A 51 -10.60 -4.15 -5.47
N SER A 52 -9.88 -4.40 -6.58
CA SER A 52 -10.45 -5.13 -7.72
C SER A 52 -10.66 -6.61 -7.40
N ASN A 53 -11.70 -7.21 -7.97
CA ASN A 53 -12.03 -8.63 -7.83
C ASN A 53 -11.91 -9.34 -9.20
N PRO A 54 -11.13 -10.43 -9.34
CA PRO A 54 -10.19 -11.03 -8.38
C PRO A 54 -8.79 -10.38 -8.39
N GLY A 55 -8.62 -9.25 -9.08
CA GLY A 55 -7.30 -8.66 -9.35
C GLY A 55 -6.52 -8.16 -8.13
N GLY A 56 -7.17 -7.81 -7.02
CA GLY A 56 -6.53 -7.32 -5.79
C GLY A 56 -5.73 -6.03 -5.97
N ILE A 57 -6.03 -5.23 -6.99
CA ILE A 57 -5.43 -3.91 -7.19
C ILE A 57 -6.24 -2.91 -6.39
N ILE A 58 -5.59 -2.10 -5.56
CA ILE A 58 -6.27 -1.05 -4.79
C ILE A 58 -6.81 -0.02 -5.79
N ARG A 59 -8.12 0.23 -5.74
CA ARG A 59 -8.84 1.21 -6.56
C ARG A 59 -9.37 2.38 -5.73
N GLY A 60 -9.51 2.22 -4.43
CA GLY A 60 -9.93 3.31 -3.54
C GLY A 60 -9.35 3.17 -2.14
N ILE A 61 -9.01 4.31 -1.55
CA ILE A 61 -8.77 4.47 -0.12
C ILE A 61 -9.56 5.71 0.31
N GLN A 62 -10.62 5.54 1.10
CA GLN A 62 -11.42 6.64 1.62
C GLN A 62 -11.12 6.86 3.10
N TYR A 63 -10.80 8.10 3.47
CA TYR A 63 -10.46 8.48 4.85
C TYR A 63 -10.71 9.97 5.10
N ASN A 64 -11.11 10.34 6.32
CA ASN A 64 -11.31 11.72 6.80
C ASN A 64 -12.03 12.67 5.80
N GLY A 65 -13.13 12.20 5.20
CA GLY A 65 -13.91 12.98 4.23
C GLY A 65 -13.35 13.07 2.81
N ILE A 66 -12.13 12.58 2.55
CA ILE A 66 -11.58 12.47 1.19
C ILE A 66 -12.07 11.16 0.56
N GLU A 67 -12.88 11.26 -0.50
CA GLU A 67 -13.52 10.12 -1.20
C GLU A 67 -12.52 9.08 -1.74
N ASN A 68 -11.34 9.53 -2.17
CA ASN A 68 -10.25 8.65 -2.56
C ASN A 68 -8.91 9.37 -2.37
N LEU A 69 -7.95 8.75 -1.67
CA LEU A 69 -6.58 9.28 -1.52
C LEU A 69 -5.70 9.03 -2.76
N LEU A 70 -6.12 8.12 -3.66
CA LEU A 70 -5.31 7.66 -4.80
C LEU A 70 -5.59 8.42 -6.10
N GLU A 71 -4.56 8.62 -6.91
CA GLU A 71 -4.68 9.01 -8.31
C GLU A 71 -4.95 7.78 -9.19
N LEU A 72 -5.99 7.83 -10.02
CA LEU A 72 -6.45 6.71 -10.85
C LEU A 72 -6.28 6.96 -12.36
N HIS A 73 -6.01 8.19 -12.78
CA HIS A 73 -6.03 8.58 -14.19
C HIS A 73 -4.67 8.45 -14.89
N ASN A 74 -3.57 8.39 -14.12
CA ASN A 74 -2.23 8.19 -14.67
C ASN A 74 -2.00 6.71 -15.01
N LYS A 75 -2.05 6.40 -16.31
CA LYS A 75 -1.93 5.03 -16.85
C LYS A 75 -0.51 4.47 -16.78
N ASP A 76 0.51 5.32 -16.73
CA ASP A 76 1.91 4.90 -16.82
C ASP A 76 2.42 4.29 -15.50
N LEU A 77 1.69 4.53 -14.40
CA LEU A 77 2.01 4.05 -13.05
C LEU A 77 0.96 3.10 -12.46
N ASN A 78 -0.23 2.99 -13.07
CA ASN A 78 -1.32 2.10 -12.64
C ASN A 78 -1.15 0.65 -13.14
N GLY A 79 -0.02 0.04 -12.77
CA GLY A 79 0.28 -1.38 -13.01
C GLY A 79 0.53 -2.15 -11.70
N GLY A 80 0.49 -3.48 -11.77
CA GLY A 80 0.75 -4.33 -10.60
C GLY A 80 0.71 -5.82 -10.92
N ILE A 81 0.86 -6.64 -9.87
CA ILE A 81 0.58 -8.07 -9.92
C ILE A 81 -0.93 -8.23 -9.69
N GLU A 82 -1.69 -8.60 -10.71
CA GLU A 82 -3.12 -8.92 -10.53
C GLU A 82 -3.30 -10.36 -10.06
N GLY A 83 -4.24 -10.58 -9.13
CA GLY A 83 -4.72 -11.91 -8.73
C GLY A 83 -5.65 -12.53 -9.78
N THR A 84 -5.68 -13.86 -9.84
CA THR A 84 -6.67 -14.65 -10.60
C THR A 84 -7.74 -15.26 -9.70
N SER A 85 -7.54 -15.30 -8.38
CA SER A 85 -8.50 -15.78 -7.39
C SER A 85 -8.52 -14.88 -6.15
N LEU A 86 -9.72 -14.57 -5.64
CA LEU A 86 -9.95 -13.95 -4.33
C LEU A 86 -10.42 -15.03 -3.34
N ARG A 87 -9.89 -15.00 -2.11
CA ARG A 87 -10.40 -15.76 -0.97
C ARG A 87 -10.55 -14.84 0.25
N VAL A 88 -11.63 -15.03 1.02
CA VAL A 88 -11.73 -14.52 2.38
C VAL A 88 -11.05 -15.52 3.30
N ILE A 89 -10.10 -15.06 4.12
CA ILE A 89 -9.31 -15.90 5.03
C ILE A 89 -9.80 -15.74 6.48
N VAL A 90 -10.09 -14.50 6.86
CA VAL A 90 -10.70 -14.14 8.14
C VAL A 90 -11.83 -13.17 7.88
N GLU A 91 -12.98 -13.37 8.52
CA GLU A 91 -14.07 -12.40 8.60
C GLU A 91 -14.77 -12.57 9.95
N ASN A 92 -14.63 -11.59 10.82
CA ASN A 92 -15.28 -11.53 12.14
C ASN A 92 -15.45 -10.07 12.59
N GLU A 93 -15.96 -9.83 13.80
CA GLU A 93 -16.23 -8.47 14.30
C GLU A 93 -14.98 -7.57 14.39
N GLU A 94 -13.80 -8.14 14.62
CA GLU A 94 -12.55 -7.41 14.88
C GLU A 94 -11.58 -7.38 13.67
N GLN A 95 -11.70 -8.34 12.74
CA GLN A 95 -10.76 -8.51 11.62
C GLN A 95 -11.42 -9.01 10.33
N VAL A 96 -10.98 -8.45 9.19
CA VAL A 96 -11.11 -9.04 7.86
C VAL A 96 -9.71 -9.27 7.28
N GLU A 97 -9.44 -10.46 6.75
CA GLU A 97 -8.27 -10.78 5.94
C GLU A 97 -8.69 -11.32 4.57
N LEU A 98 -8.24 -10.65 3.49
CA LEU A 98 -8.44 -11.06 2.11
C LEU A 98 -7.13 -11.55 1.48
N SER A 99 -7.24 -12.55 0.61
CA SER A 99 -6.17 -13.16 -0.17
C SER A 99 -6.44 -13.02 -1.65
N PHE A 100 -5.44 -12.56 -2.40
CA PHE A 100 -5.48 -12.39 -3.85
C PHE A 100 -4.35 -13.18 -4.50
N ILE A 101 -4.68 -14.38 -4.96
CA ILE A 101 -3.74 -15.40 -5.42
C ILE A 101 -3.58 -15.32 -6.94
N ARG A 102 -2.34 -15.43 -7.41
CA ARG A 102 -2.00 -15.79 -8.78
C ARG A 102 -0.98 -16.92 -8.78
N THR A 103 -1.42 -18.13 -9.08
CA THR A 103 -0.55 -19.25 -9.45
C THR A 103 0.09 -18.97 -10.82
N TRP A 104 1.35 -19.34 -11.03
CA TRP A 104 1.98 -19.27 -12.35
C TRP A 104 1.58 -20.46 -13.24
N ASP A 105 1.60 -20.26 -14.56
CA ASP A 105 1.32 -21.28 -15.57
C ASP A 105 2.32 -21.17 -16.75
N PRO A 106 2.79 -22.27 -17.35
CA PRO A 106 3.72 -22.25 -18.47
C PRO A 106 3.27 -21.42 -19.69
N SER A 107 1.97 -21.24 -19.91
CA SER A 107 1.44 -20.41 -21.02
C SER A 107 1.77 -18.92 -20.88
N VAL A 108 2.09 -18.43 -19.68
CA VAL A 108 2.52 -17.04 -19.43
C VAL A 108 4.04 -16.90 -19.25
N GLN A 109 4.82 -17.93 -19.61
CA GLN A 109 6.28 -17.88 -19.59
C GLN A 109 6.84 -16.72 -20.44
N GLY A 110 7.79 -15.97 -19.89
CA GLY A 110 8.39 -14.79 -20.54
C GLY A 110 7.55 -13.51 -20.44
N VAL A 111 6.27 -13.61 -20.08
CA VAL A 111 5.40 -12.46 -19.77
C VAL A 111 5.27 -12.26 -18.25
N GLN A 112 5.20 -13.35 -17.50
CA GLN A 112 5.15 -13.33 -16.04
C GLN A 112 6.33 -14.10 -15.43
N ALA A 113 6.79 -13.63 -14.27
CA ALA A 113 7.78 -14.36 -13.48
C ALA A 113 7.20 -15.73 -13.05
N PRO A 114 8.00 -16.81 -13.13
CA PRO A 114 7.58 -18.17 -12.78
C PRO A 114 7.46 -18.35 -11.27
N LEU A 115 6.43 -17.75 -10.68
CA LEU A 115 6.28 -17.58 -9.24
C LEU A 115 4.79 -17.50 -8.89
N SER A 116 4.34 -18.34 -7.96
CA SER A 116 3.02 -18.23 -7.33
C SER A 116 3.05 -17.10 -6.29
N ILE A 117 2.02 -16.26 -6.30
CA ILE A 117 1.98 -15.04 -5.47
C ILE A 117 0.61 -14.94 -4.79
N ASP A 118 0.59 -14.91 -3.46
CA ASP A 118 -0.60 -14.62 -2.66
C ASP A 118 -0.40 -13.27 -1.96
N ARG A 119 -1.17 -12.26 -2.35
CA ARG A 119 -1.15 -10.93 -1.71
C ARG A 119 -2.28 -10.84 -0.72
N ARG A 120 -1.93 -10.51 0.52
CA ARG A 120 -2.83 -10.46 1.67
C ARG A 120 -3.09 -9.02 2.07
N PHE A 121 -4.33 -8.73 2.47
CA PHE A 121 -4.76 -7.45 3.01
C PHE A 121 -5.56 -7.71 4.28
N VAL A 122 -5.13 -7.13 5.41
CA VAL A 122 -5.81 -7.23 6.70
C VAL A 122 -6.33 -5.86 7.11
N MET A 123 -7.61 -5.76 7.45
CA MET A 123 -8.17 -4.59 8.10
C MET A 123 -8.67 -4.98 9.49
N LEU A 124 -8.29 -4.19 10.50
CA LEU A 124 -8.78 -4.33 11.86
C LEU A 124 -9.88 -3.30 12.12
N ARG A 125 -10.83 -3.67 12.99
CA ARG A 125 -11.91 -2.79 13.44
C ARG A 125 -11.36 -1.50 14.06
N GLY A 126 -11.90 -0.35 13.65
CA GLY A 126 -11.53 0.96 14.19
C GLY A 126 -10.11 1.47 13.88
N SER A 127 -9.31 0.74 13.08
CA SER A 127 -7.98 1.19 12.67
C SER A 127 -8.06 2.18 11.50
N PRO A 128 -7.33 3.31 11.48
CA PRO A 128 -7.32 4.28 10.37
C PRO A 128 -6.47 3.81 9.17
N GLY A 129 -6.43 2.50 8.89
CA GLY A 129 -5.58 1.92 7.85
C GLY A 129 -5.74 0.41 7.69
N PHE A 130 -4.81 -0.20 6.96
CA PHE A 130 -4.77 -1.63 6.69
C PHE A 130 -3.32 -2.15 6.65
N TYR A 131 -3.14 -3.43 6.91
CA TYR A 131 -1.87 -4.14 6.77
C TYR A 131 -1.84 -4.91 5.45
N SER A 132 -0.67 -5.07 4.84
CA SER A 132 -0.51 -5.94 3.67
C SER A 132 0.83 -6.67 3.70
N TYR A 133 0.81 -7.92 3.26
CA TYR A 133 1.99 -8.76 3.07
C TYR A 133 1.79 -9.63 1.82
N ALA A 134 2.86 -10.28 1.35
CA ALA A 134 2.79 -11.14 0.18
C ALA A 134 3.64 -12.40 0.40
N ILE A 135 3.06 -13.55 0.05
CA ILE A 135 3.71 -14.85 0.06
C ILE A 135 4.16 -15.12 -1.38
N PHE A 136 5.41 -15.58 -1.53
CA PHE A 136 6.04 -15.84 -2.82
C PHE A 136 6.55 -17.28 -2.86
N GLU A 137 5.91 -18.13 -3.67
CA GLU A 137 6.18 -19.56 -3.75
C GLU A 137 6.75 -19.91 -5.13
N HIS A 138 7.94 -20.51 -5.14
CA HIS A 138 8.60 -21.07 -6.32
C HIS A 138 8.65 -22.60 -6.17
N SER A 139 7.99 -23.32 -7.07
CA SER A 139 7.95 -24.78 -7.07
C SER A 139 9.16 -25.36 -7.83
N GLU A 140 9.58 -26.58 -7.50
CA GLU A 140 10.78 -27.22 -8.09
C GLU A 140 10.67 -27.40 -9.62
N ASP A 141 9.45 -27.52 -10.16
CA ASP A 141 9.17 -27.60 -11.59
C ASP A 141 9.13 -26.23 -12.31
N PHE A 142 9.12 -25.12 -11.57
CA PHE A 142 9.05 -23.78 -12.15
C PHE A 142 10.43 -23.35 -12.69
N PRO A 143 10.50 -22.72 -13.88
CA PRO A 143 11.77 -22.21 -14.42
C PRO A 143 12.51 -21.28 -13.47
N GLY A 144 13.85 -21.34 -13.47
CA GLY A 144 14.68 -20.40 -12.73
C GLY A 144 14.57 -18.98 -13.28
N PHE A 145 14.55 -17.98 -12.40
CA PHE A 145 14.38 -16.56 -12.76
C PHE A 145 15.08 -15.63 -11.75
N ASN A 146 15.17 -14.33 -12.10
CA ASN A 146 15.69 -13.29 -11.21
C ASN A 146 14.55 -12.38 -10.71
N LEU A 147 14.34 -12.32 -9.39
CA LEU A 147 13.41 -11.38 -8.76
C LEU A 147 14.15 -10.08 -8.38
N ASN A 148 14.25 -9.14 -9.32
CA ASN A 148 15.09 -7.94 -9.16
C ASN A 148 14.57 -6.95 -8.09
N THR A 149 13.26 -6.80 -7.95
CA THR A 149 12.64 -5.85 -7.00
C THR A 149 11.19 -6.24 -6.74
N THR A 150 10.78 -6.22 -5.46
CA THR A 150 9.39 -6.31 -5.02
C THR A 150 9.06 -5.03 -4.25
N ARG A 151 7.91 -4.42 -4.54
CA ARG A 151 7.42 -3.22 -3.83
C ARG A 151 5.90 -3.16 -3.84
N ILE A 152 5.32 -2.63 -2.77
CA ILE A 152 4.05 -1.89 -2.87
C ILE A 152 4.39 -0.43 -3.19
N ALA A 153 3.50 0.27 -3.89
CA ALA A 153 3.66 1.68 -4.22
C ALA A 153 2.28 2.33 -4.29
N PHE A 154 2.15 3.51 -3.69
CA PHE A 154 0.92 4.29 -3.69
C PHE A 154 1.13 5.56 -4.49
N MET A 155 0.27 5.81 -5.47
CA MET A 155 0.24 7.07 -6.20
C MET A 155 -0.91 7.91 -5.63
N LEU A 156 -0.57 8.89 -4.80
CA LEU A 156 -1.54 9.72 -4.10
C LEU A 156 -2.09 10.83 -5.00
N ARG A 157 -3.28 11.34 -4.65
CA ARG A 157 -3.94 12.45 -5.36
C ARG A 157 -3.06 13.68 -5.43
N LYS A 158 -2.74 14.07 -6.66
CA LYS A 158 -1.82 15.17 -6.93
C LYS A 158 -2.41 16.54 -6.56
N ASP A 159 -3.72 16.68 -6.46
CA ASP A 159 -4.39 17.90 -6.01
C ASP A 159 -4.54 18.00 -4.47
N LYS A 160 -3.93 17.07 -3.71
CA LYS A 160 -4.08 16.99 -2.25
C LYS A 160 -2.78 16.75 -1.47
N PHE A 161 -1.99 15.76 -1.87
CA PHE A 161 -0.80 15.38 -1.12
C PHE A 161 0.41 16.16 -1.60
N HIS A 162 1.00 16.95 -0.69
CA HIS A 162 1.91 18.03 -1.07
C HIS A 162 3.21 18.14 -0.27
N TYR A 163 3.20 17.63 0.97
CA TYR A 163 4.32 17.75 1.88
C TYR A 163 4.83 16.35 2.22
N MET A 164 6.07 16.05 1.87
CA MET A 164 6.70 14.76 2.10
C MET A 164 7.49 14.79 3.42
N ALA A 165 7.35 13.75 4.23
CA ALA A 165 8.19 13.52 5.42
C ALA A 165 8.80 12.11 5.40
N ILE A 166 10.14 12.04 5.46
CA ILE A 166 10.92 10.79 5.40
C ILE A 166 11.96 10.63 6.51
N ALA A 167 12.25 11.70 7.26
CA ALA A 167 13.00 11.71 8.52
C ALA A 167 12.69 13.01 9.31
N ASP A 168 13.19 13.15 10.54
CA ASP A 168 13.02 14.37 11.35
C ASP A 168 13.73 15.61 10.75
N ASP A 169 14.77 15.41 9.94
CA ASP A 169 15.55 16.45 9.26
C ASP A 169 15.29 16.51 7.74
N ARG A 170 14.44 15.61 7.20
CA ARG A 170 14.15 15.49 5.76
C ARG A 170 12.64 15.52 5.53
N GLN A 171 12.10 16.74 5.55
CA GLN A 171 10.70 17.03 5.26
C GLN A 171 10.62 18.31 4.43
N ARG A 172 9.76 18.33 3.40
CA ARG A 172 9.57 19.50 2.52
C ARG A 172 8.28 19.42 1.72
N TYR A 173 7.83 20.58 1.25
CA TYR A 173 6.97 20.65 0.07
C TYR A 173 7.70 20.12 -1.17
N MET A 174 6.97 19.47 -2.06
CA MET A 174 7.51 18.81 -3.25
C MET A 174 6.91 19.42 -4.53
N PRO A 175 7.67 19.53 -5.63
CA PRO A 175 7.16 20.06 -6.90
C PRO A 175 6.10 19.16 -7.56
N LEU A 176 5.49 19.65 -8.65
CA LEU A 176 4.48 18.95 -9.43
C LEU A 176 5.14 17.87 -10.32
N PRO A 177 4.41 16.81 -10.78
CA PRO A 177 4.88 16.02 -11.92
C PRO A 177 5.00 16.90 -13.17
N ASP A 178 4.09 17.87 -13.26
CA ASP A 178 3.97 18.80 -14.37
C ASP A 178 5.19 19.74 -14.46
N ASP A 179 5.87 19.98 -13.33
CA ASP A 179 7.10 20.78 -13.27
C ASP A 179 8.31 20.04 -13.87
N ARG A 180 8.26 18.70 -13.92
CA ARG A 180 9.26 17.89 -14.59
C ARG A 180 9.05 17.81 -16.11
N LEU A 181 7.92 18.30 -16.64
CA LEU A 181 7.58 18.21 -18.06
C LEU A 181 8.31 19.27 -18.91
N PRO A 182 8.59 18.99 -20.20
CA PRO A 182 9.28 19.94 -21.09
C PRO A 182 8.60 21.32 -21.13
N GLY A 183 9.39 22.35 -20.85
CA GLY A 183 8.93 23.75 -20.75
C GLY A 183 8.89 24.26 -19.32
N ARG A 184 8.59 23.40 -18.34
CA ARG A 184 8.79 23.67 -16.90
C ARG A 184 10.07 23.04 -16.36
N GLY A 185 10.38 21.82 -16.79
CA GLY A 185 11.56 21.06 -16.41
C GLY A 185 12.55 20.91 -17.57
N GLN A 186 13.82 20.79 -17.22
CA GLN A 186 14.90 20.38 -18.11
C GLN A 186 15.55 19.10 -17.56
N GLN A 187 15.39 17.98 -18.27
CA GLN A 187 16.09 16.74 -17.96
C GLN A 187 17.61 16.95 -18.03
N LEU A 188 18.34 16.42 -17.06
CA LEU A 188 19.79 16.45 -17.00
C LEU A 188 20.40 15.17 -17.62
N ALA A 189 21.60 14.79 -17.20
CA ALA A 189 22.35 13.64 -17.73
C ALA A 189 21.62 12.28 -17.60
N TYR A 190 20.64 12.18 -16.70
CA TYR A 190 19.85 10.98 -16.43
C TYR A 190 18.35 11.36 -16.36
N PRO A 191 17.42 10.51 -16.81
CA PRO A 191 15.98 10.81 -16.80
C PRO A 191 15.39 10.95 -15.39
N GLU A 192 16.05 10.37 -14.39
CA GLU A 192 15.73 10.55 -12.97
C GLU A 192 15.90 11.98 -12.46
N ALA A 193 16.82 12.77 -13.02
CA ALA A 193 17.22 14.08 -12.53
C ALA A 193 16.76 15.21 -13.46
N VAL A 194 15.98 16.16 -12.92
CA VAL A 194 15.36 17.25 -13.68
C VAL A 194 15.59 18.59 -12.97
N LEU A 195 16.18 19.55 -13.69
CA LEU A 195 16.27 20.94 -13.28
C LEU A 195 14.91 21.62 -13.45
N LEU A 196 14.41 22.27 -12.41
CA LEU A 196 13.14 22.98 -12.40
C LEU A 196 13.34 24.41 -12.92
N VAL A 197 13.02 24.62 -14.20
CA VAL A 197 13.28 25.88 -14.93
C VAL A 197 12.13 26.86 -14.76
N ASP A 198 10.88 26.40 -14.75
CA ASP A 198 9.67 27.19 -14.53
C ASP A 198 8.59 26.34 -13.81
N PRO A 199 8.82 25.97 -12.53
CA PRO A 199 7.82 25.25 -11.73
C PRO A 199 6.56 26.11 -11.47
N VAL A 200 5.47 25.48 -11.03
CA VAL A 200 4.25 26.18 -10.59
C VAL A 200 4.54 27.07 -9.37
N GLU A 201 5.23 26.52 -8.37
CA GLU A 201 5.70 27.25 -7.19
C GLU A 201 7.09 27.87 -7.44
N PRO A 202 7.24 29.21 -7.47
CA PRO A 202 8.50 29.85 -7.86
C PRO A 202 9.69 29.57 -6.93
N GLU A 203 9.46 29.07 -5.72
CA GLU A 203 10.49 28.75 -4.73
C GLU A 203 11.39 27.57 -5.16
N PHE A 204 10.86 26.60 -5.92
CA PHE A 204 11.66 25.47 -6.41
C PHE A 204 12.50 25.81 -7.65
N LYS A 205 12.43 27.05 -8.16
CA LYS A 205 13.04 27.45 -9.43
C LYS A 205 14.57 27.44 -9.34
N GLY A 206 15.21 26.58 -10.12
CA GLY A 206 16.65 26.33 -10.08
C GLY A 206 17.07 25.14 -9.22
N GLU A 207 16.15 24.49 -8.50
CA GLU A 207 16.42 23.20 -7.86
C GLU A 207 16.54 22.07 -8.90
N VAL A 208 17.25 21.01 -8.53
CA VAL A 208 17.27 19.74 -9.27
C VAL A 208 16.54 18.71 -8.44
N ASP A 209 15.40 18.24 -8.94
CA ASP A 209 14.68 17.10 -8.37
C ASP A 209 15.25 15.80 -8.95
N ASP A 210 15.70 14.91 -8.08
CA ASP A 210 16.21 13.59 -8.42
C ASP A 210 15.56 12.52 -7.52
N LYS A 211 14.94 11.53 -8.16
CA LYS A 211 14.34 10.32 -7.56
C LYS A 211 15.15 9.69 -6.41
N TYR A 212 16.48 9.73 -6.48
CA TYR A 212 17.35 9.11 -5.47
C TYR A 212 17.59 9.99 -4.22
N GLN A 213 17.28 11.29 -4.25
CA GLN A 213 17.39 12.20 -3.09
C GLN A 213 16.51 11.77 -1.90
N TYR A 214 15.45 11.00 -2.17
CA TYR A 214 14.47 10.53 -1.20
C TYR A 214 14.70 9.07 -0.77
N SER A 215 15.92 8.56 -0.95
CA SER A 215 16.33 7.23 -0.47
C SER A 215 16.63 7.26 1.05
N CYS A 216 16.37 6.15 1.75
CA CYS A 216 16.74 5.97 3.16
C CYS A 216 17.39 4.60 3.36
N GLU A 217 18.31 4.49 4.33
CA GLU A 217 18.87 3.19 4.72
C GLU A 217 17.80 2.34 5.40
N ASN A 218 17.82 1.02 5.17
CA ASN A 218 16.80 0.12 5.68
C ASN A 218 16.68 0.12 7.21
N LYS A 219 17.79 0.33 7.95
CA LYS A 219 17.73 0.46 9.42
C LYS A 219 16.93 1.67 9.93
N ASP A 220 16.83 2.75 9.15
CA ASP A 220 16.14 3.99 9.56
C ASP A 220 14.75 4.12 8.89
N ASN A 221 14.55 3.45 7.75
CA ASN A 221 13.34 3.48 6.94
C ASN A 221 12.19 2.64 7.55
N GLN A 222 11.70 3.07 8.73
CA GLN A 222 10.58 2.48 9.47
C GLN A 222 9.24 3.19 9.24
N VAL A 223 9.23 4.50 8.97
CA VAL A 223 8.03 5.25 8.57
C VAL A 223 8.40 6.38 7.63
N HIS A 224 7.63 6.54 6.56
CA HIS A 224 7.71 7.65 5.61
C HIS A 224 6.33 7.89 4.99
N GLY A 225 6.11 9.08 4.43
CA GLY A 225 4.83 9.37 3.79
C GLY A 225 4.61 10.82 3.40
N TRP A 226 3.34 11.14 3.22
CA TRP A 226 2.84 12.36 2.60
C TRP A 226 1.72 12.98 3.41
N ILE A 227 1.70 14.30 3.47
CA ILE A 227 0.70 15.11 4.15
C ILE A 227 -0.11 15.90 3.11
N CYS A 228 -1.42 15.81 3.24
CA CYS A 228 -2.40 16.78 2.77
C CYS A 228 -2.74 17.73 3.92
N LEU A 229 -2.86 19.03 3.65
CA LEU A 229 -3.20 20.05 4.65
C LEU A 229 -4.68 20.49 4.59
N ASP A 230 -5.40 20.17 3.51
CA ASP A 230 -6.83 20.49 3.35
C ASP A 230 -7.61 19.29 2.77
N PRO A 231 -8.34 18.50 3.58
CA PRO A 231 -8.28 18.48 5.05
C PRO A 231 -6.95 17.88 5.54
N PRO A 232 -6.51 18.17 6.78
CA PRO A 232 -5.32 17.57 7.38
C PRO A 232 -5.39 16.04 7.39
N VAL A 233 -4.56 15.39 6.56
CA VAL A 233 -4.48 13.93 6.39
C VAL A 233 -3.04 13.53 6.08
N GLY A 234 -2.47 12.68 6.93
CA GLY A 234 -1.21 11.97 6.64
C GLY A 234 -1.48 10.60 6.02
N PHE A 235 -0.74 10.25 4.97
CA PHE A 235 -0.67 8.90 4.40
C PHE A 235 0.71 8.33 4.67
N TRP A 236 0.78 7.27 5.48
CA TRP A 236 2.04 6.75 6.04
C TRP A 236 2.27 5.29 5.68
N GLN A 237 3.44 4.96 5.16
CA GLN A 237 3.90 3.59 5.01
C GLN A 237 4.82 3.23 6.19
N ILE A 238 4.30 2.41 7.10
CA ILE A 238 5.04 1.89 8.26
C ILE A 238 5.64 0.52 7.91
N THR A 239 6.90 0.30 8.27
CA THR A 239 7.55 -1.02 8.22
C THR A 239 8.09 -1.37 9.62
N PRO A 240 7.42 -2.28 10.36
CA PRO A 240 7.82 -2.61 11.73
C PRO A 240 9.06 -3.50 11.81
N SER A 241 9.32 -4.33 10.79
CA SER A 241 10.48 -5.22 10.71
C SER A 241 11.12 -5.20 9.32
N ASN A 242 12.45 -5.31 9.29
CA ASN A 242 13.25 -5.40 8.06
C ASN A 242 13.53 -6.84 7.64
N GLU A 243 12.96 -7.87 8.28
CA GLU A 243 13.29 -9.28 8.04
C GLU A 243 13.04 -9.77 6.60
N PHE A 244 12.15 -9.11 5.86
CA PHE A 244 11.90 -9.38 4.44
C PHE A 244 12.77 -8.56 3.47
N ARG A 245 13.56 -7.59 3.97
CA ARG A 245 14.38 -6.70 3.13
C ARG A 245 15.78 -7.30 2.92
N ASN A 246 16.11 -7.57 1.66
CA ASN A 246 17.43 -8.05 1.24
C ASN A 246 18.53 -6.98 1.45
N GLY A 247 19.81 -7.38 1.42
CA GLY A 247 20.95 -6.44 1.40
C GLY A 247 21.34 -5.82 2.76
N GLY A 248 20.58 -6.06 3.83
CA GLY A 248 20.94 -5.66 5.20
C GLY A 248 20.70 -4.19 5.53
N PRO A 249 21.14 -3.72 6.72
CA PRO A 249 20.70 -2.46 7.31
C PRO A 249 21.11 -1.21 6.51
N PHE A 250 22.29 -1.23 5.88
CA PHE A 250 22.86 -0.11 5.13
C PHE A 250 22.44 -0.07 3.65
N LYS A 251 21.66 -1.05 3.16
CA LYS A 251 21.05 -0.92 1.84
C LYS A 251 20.09 0.27 1.86
N GLN A 252 20.23 1.16 0.89
CA GLN A 252 19.24 2.18 0.63
C GLN A 252 18.11 1.64 -0.26
N ASP A 253 16.90 2.05 0.05
CA ASP A 253 15.69 1.84 -0.74
C ASP A 253 14.90 3.16 -0.85
N LEU A 254 14.10 3.28 -1.90
CA LEU A 254 13.30 4.48 -2.19
C LEU A 254 12.12 4.60 -1.20
N THR A 255 11.82 5.83 -0.76
CA THR A 255 10.70 6.08 0.17
C THR A 255 9.57 6.92 -0.43
N SER A 256 9.89 7.93 -1.24
CA SER A 256 8.91 8.85 -1.82
C SER A 256 9.40 9.42 -3.15
N HIS A 257 8.47 9.98 -3.93
CA HIS A 257 8.75 10.55 -5.23
C HIS A 257 7.81 11.72 -5.50
N VAL A 258 8.34 12.77 -6.14
CA VAL A 258 7.65 14.02 -6.50
C VAL A 258 6.23 13.85 -7.02
N ASN A 259 5.36 14.71 -6.48
CA ASN A 259 3.99 15.13 -6.81
C ASN A 259 3.56 16.14 -5.67
N PRO A 260 2.52 17.00 -5.79
CA PRO A 260 2.65 18.46 -6.05
C PRO A 260 2.62 19.41 -4.83
N THR A 261 2.11 20.63 -4.99
CA THR A 261 2.10 21.73 -4.00
C THR A 261 0.76 22.50 -4.06
N THR A 262 0.31 23.34 -3.11
CA THR A 262 0.81 23.88 -1.80
C THR A 262 -0.44 24.27 -0.94
N LEU A 263 -0.50 24.83 0.30
CA LEU A 263 0.37 25.64 1.19
C LEU A 263 -0.09 25.52 2.69
N ALA A 264 0.64 26.16 3.60
CA ALA A 264 0.27 26.69 4.94
C ALA A 264 -0.68 25.91 5.88
N ASP A 265 -0.12 25.05 6.74
CA ASP A 265 -0.03 25.33 8.19
C ASP A 265 1.07 24.44 8.83
N THR A 266 1.90 24.99 9.74
CA THR A 266 3.09 24.27 10.25
C THR A 266 2.77 23.28 11.35
N ASP A 267 1.75 23.57 12.15
CA ASP A 267 1.42 22.78 13.34
C ASP A 267 0.78 21.45 12.93
N ASP A 268 -0.06 21.45 11.88
CA ASP A 268 -0.69 20.25 11.33
C ASP A 268 0.33 19.30 10.70
N ALA A 269 1.30 19.82 9.92
CA ALA A 269 2.38 18.99 9.36
C ALA A 269 3.23 18.33 10.47
N PHE A 270 3.57 19.09 11.51
CA PHE A 270 4.34 18.60 12.65
C PHE A 270 3.54 17.59 13.51
N SER A 271 2.24 17.82 13.73
CA SER A 271 1.39 16.90 14.49
C SER A 271 1.12 15.60 13.73
N LEU A 272 0.84 15.66 12.43
CA LEU A 272 0.63 14.47 11.58
C LEU A 272 1.90 13.60 11.51
N TRP A 273 3.09 14.21 11.42
CA TRP A 273 4.35 13.46 11.51
C TRP A 273 4.63 12.91 12.92
N SER A 274 4.23 13.63 13.98
CA SER A 274 4.39 13.17 15.36
C SER A 274 3.49 11.98 15.69
N ASP A 275 2.24 12.01 15.22
CA ASP A 275 1.29 10.89 15.25
C ASP A 275 1.82 9.67 14.48
N ALA A 276 2.33 9.88 13.25
CA ALA A 276 2.96 8.82 12.46
C ALA A 276 4.12 8.13 13.21
N LYS A 277 4.95 8.91 13.92
CA LYS A 277 6.03 8.38 14.77
C LYS A 277 5.53 7.72 16.06
N GLU A 278 4.35 8.05 16.56
CA GLU A 278 3.74 7.33 17.68
C GLU A 278 3.13 6.00 17.21
N GLN A 279 2.39 6.00 16.09
CA GLN A 279 1.86 4.77 15.50
C GLN A 279 2.98 3.82 15.08
N MET A 280 4.04 4.31 14.44
CA MET A 280 5.21 3.49 14.09
C MET A 280 5.80 2.75 15.30
N LYS A 281 5.89 3.38 16.47
CA LYS A 281 6.34 2.71 17.69
C LYS A 281 5.39 1.60 18.12
N LYS A 282 4.07 1.84 18.10
CA LYS A 282 3.06 0.83 18.43
C LYS A 282 3.15 -0.38 17.47
N GLU A 283 3.38 -0.15 16.19
CA GLU A 283 3.55 -1.22 15.20
C GLU A 283 4.85 -2.01 15.40
N VAL A 284 5.96 -1.34 15.73
CA VAL A 284 7.25 -1.98 16.04
C VAL A 284 7.18 -2.79 17.34
N GLU A 285 6.52 -2.27 18.38
CA GLU A 285 6.29 -2.96 19.66
C GLU A 285 5.29 -4.13 19.53
N SER A 286 4.39 -4.07 18.55
CA SER A 286 3.42 -5.14 18.23
C SER A 286 3.98 -6.25 17.32
N TRP A 287 5.23 -6.15 16.86
CA TRP A 287 5.82 -7.14 15.96
C TRP A 287 6.43 -8.34 16.71
N PRO A 288 6.18 -9.60 16.27
CA PRO A 288 5.32 -10.00 15.15
C PRO A 288 3.83 -10.03 15.55
N TYR A 289 2.97 -9.60 14.62
CA TYR A 289 1.53 -9.50 14.82
C TYR A 289 0.84 -10.85 15.12
N SER A 290 -0.01 -10.90 16.14
CA SER A 290 -0.77 -12.10 16.52
C SER A 290 -2.05 -12.34 15.70
N PHE A 291 -2.38 -11.46 14.75
CA PHE A 291 -3.61 -11.52 13.94
C PHE A 291 -3.41 -12.10 12.53
N VAL A 292 -2.17 -12.35 12.10
CA VAL A 292 -1.87 -12.84 10.75
C VAL A 292 -2.23 -14.33 10.62
N ALA A 293 -3.13 -14.67 9.68
CA ALA A 293 -3.69 -16.01 9.58
C ALA A 293 -2.89 -16.99 8.68
N SER A 294 -1.66 -16.64 8.28
CA SER A 294 -0.80 -17.49 7.44
C SER A 294 0.13 -18.37 8.27
N ASP A 295 0.18 -19.67 8.00
CA ASP A 295 1.13 -20.58 8.66
C ASP A 295 2.61 -20.25 8.36
N ASP A 296 2.90 -19.63 7.21
CA ASP A 296 4.22 -19.10 6.86
C ASP A 296 4.67 -17.93 7.75
N PHE A 297 3.75 -17.30 8.49
CA PHE A 297 4.07 -16.19 9.38
C PHE A 297 4.47 -16.69 10.76
N ALA A 298 5.78 -16.71 11.02
CA ALA A 298 6.31 -17.05 12.33
C ALA A 298 5.82 -16.06 13.41
N ASN A 299 4.96 -16.55 14.29
CA ASN A 299 4.42 -15.83 15.45
C ASN A 299 5.49 -15.65 16.54
N SER A 300 5.19 -14.83 17.56
CA SER A 300 6.16 -14.45 18.61
C SER A 300 6.69 -15.65 19.41
N ASN A 301 5.87 -16.69 19.61
CA ASN A 301 6.23 -17.95 20.26
C ASN A 301 7.06 -18.90 19.39
N GLN A 302 7.17 -18.65 18.08
CA GLN A 302 7.99 -19.42 17.13
C GLN A 302 9.38 -18.78 16.88
N ARG A 303 9.67 -17.63 17.51
CA ARG A 303 10.90 -16.86 17.31
C ARG A 303 11.85 -16.95 18.50
N GLY A 304 13.15 -16.83 18.24
CA GLY A 304 14.21 -16.78 19.24
C GLY A 304 15.12 -15.56 19.04
N ALA A 305 15.85 -15.17 20.09
CA ALA A 305 16.75 -14.01 20.06
C ALA A 305 18.15 -14.37 20.58
N VAL A 306 19.18 -14.08 19.80
CA VAL A 306 20.59 -14.21 20.20
C VAL A 306 21.04 -12.93 20.88
N ARG A 307 21.65 -13.04 22.07
CA ARG A 307 22.17 -11.89 22.84
C ARG A 307 23.65 -12.13 23.18
N VAL A 308 24.53 -11.35 22.58
CA VAL A 308 25.99 -11.40 22.78
C VAL A 308 26.48 -10.01 23.20
N LYS A 309 27.45 -9.94 24.11
CA LYS A 309 28.18 -8.71 24.41
C LYS A 309 29.44 -8.68 23.55
N ASN A 310 29.47 -7.81 22.54
CA ASN A 310 30.70 -7.50 21.82
C ASN A 310 31.61 -6.68 22.75
N ALA A 311 32.72 -7.26 23.19
CA ALA A 311 33.79 -6.49 23.81
C ALA A 311 34.58 -5.80 22.69
N CYS A 312 34.65 -4.46 22.73
CA CYS A 312 35.68 -3.74 21.98
C CYS A 312 37.05 -4.10 22.58
N ILE A 313 38.03 -4.34 21.71
CA ILE A 313 39.43 -4.65 22.03
C ILE A 313 40.27 -3.41 21.69
#